data_AF-A0A5C5ZAG3-F1
#
_entry.id   AF-A0A5C5ZAG3-F1
#
_cell.length_a   1.000
_cell.length_b   1.000
_cell.length_c   1.000
_cell.angle_alpha   90.00
_cell.angle_beta   90.00
_cell.angle_gamma   90.00
#
_symmetry.space_group_name_H-M   'P 1'
#
loop_
_entity.id
_entity.type
_entity.pdbx_description
1 polymer ?
#
loop_
_entity_poly.entity_id
_entity_poly.type
_entity_poly.pdbx_seq_one_letter_code
_entity_poly.pdbx_strand_id
1 'polypeptide(L)' 'MLAGLEHSELAIRVVEDGIRDQNPLADDATITRLLAERIELMRRIQDRTLAKK' A
#
# COMPACT_ATOMS: atom_id res chain seq x y z
N MET A 1 10.78 -19.67 4.65
CA MET A 1 9.61 -18.79 4.87
C MET A 1 10.07 -17.35 5.16
N LEU A 2 10.78 -16.71 4.22
CA LEU A 2 11.21 -15.31 4.29
C LEU A 2 10.73 -14.48 3.08
N ALA A 3 10.40 -15.15 1.97
CA ALA A 3 9.94 -14.52 0.74
C ALA A 3 8.66 -13.68 0.88
N GLY A 4 7.76 -13.99 1.82
CA GLY A 4 6.53 -13.22 2.02
C GLY A 4 6.74 -11.83 2.66
N LEU A 5 7.77 -11.69 3.51
CA LEU A 5 8.06 -10.44 4.23
C LEU A 5 8.86 -9.45 3.37
N GLU A 6 9.86 -9.93 2.62
CA GLU A 6 10.64 -9.11 1.68
C GLU A 6 9.79 -8.60 0.51
N HIS A 7 8.88 -9.44 -0.01
CA HIS A 7 7.90 -8.99 -1.01
C HIS A 7 6.94 -7.93 -0.46
N SER A 8 6.65 -7.94 0.84
CA SER A 8 5.77 -6.94 1.46
C SER A 8 6.44 -5.57 1.54
N GLU A 9 7.73 -5.50 1.88
CA GLU A 9 8.46 -4.22 1.94
C GLU A 9 8.69 -3.62 0.55
N LEU A 10 9.04 -4.45 -0.46
CA LEU A 10 9.15 -3.97 -1.84
C LEU A 10 7.79 -3.50 -2.38
N ALA A 11 6.71 -4.22 -2.10
CA ALA A 11 5.37 -3.82 -2.52
C ALA A 11 4.94 -2.49 -1.88
N ILE A 12 5.25 -2.27 -0.60
CA ILE A 12 4.96 -1.00 0.06
C ILE A 12 5.73 0.14 -0.61
N ARG A 13 7.02 -0.03 -0.90
CA ARG A 13 7.84 0.98 -1.59
C ARG A 13 7.31 1.32 -2.99
N VAL A 14 6.93 0.34 -3.79
CA VAL A 14 6.34 0.58 -5.13
C VAL A 14 5.04 1.39 -5.02
N VAL A 15 4.22 1.11 -4.00
CA VAL A 15 2.99 1.88 -3.76
C VAL A 15 3.32 3.31 -3.31
N GLU A 16 4.30 3.48 -2.44
CA GLU A 16 4.77 4.79 -1.97
C GLU A 16 5.31 5.64 -3.11
N ASP A 17 6.16 5.08 -3.97
CA ASP A 17 6.71 5.76 -5.15
C ASP A 17 5.58 6.20 -6.11
N GLY A 18 4.63 5.31 -6.38
CA GLY A 18 3.46 5.66 -7.20
C GLY A 18 2.57 6.73 -6.57
N ILE A 19 2.53 6.87 -5.25
CA ILE A 19 1.82 7.96 -4.56
C ILE A 19 2.60 9.26 -4.73
N ARG A 20 3.93 9.25 -4.58
CA ARG A 20 4.78 10.43 -4.78
C ARG A 20 4.69 10.96 -6.21
N ASP A 21 4.74 10.07 -7.20
CA ASP A 21 4.60 10.43 -8.62
C ASP A 21 3.24 11.10 -8.91
N GLN A 22 2.17 10.63 -8.25
CA GLN A 22 0.82 11.21 -8.39
C GLN A 22 0.64 12.51 -7.60
N ASN A 23 1.47 12.76 -6.59
CA ASN A 23 1.33 13.88 -5.65
C ASN A 23 2.70 14.58 -5.43
N PRO A 24 3.29 15.20 -6.46
CA PRO A 24 4.65 15.73 -6.41
C PRO A 24 4.85 16.90 -5.43
N LEU A 25 3.75 17.52 -4.96
CA LEU A 25 3.78 18.64 -4.02
C LEU A 25 3.32 18.24 -2.60
N ALA A 26 2.96 16.98 -2.38
CA ALA A 26 2.52 16.51 -1.08
C ALA A 26 3.71 16.40 -0.12
N ASP A 27 3.47 16.79 1.13
CA ASP A 27 4.43 16.58 2.21
C ASP A 27 4.45 15.11 2.66
N ASP A 28 5.50 14.74 3.40
CA ASP A 28 5.69 13.35 3.86
C ASP A 28 4.53 12.85 4.73
N ALA A 29 3.90 13.75 5.50
CA ALA A 29 2.72 13.42 6.31
C ALA A 29 1.54 13.00 5.42
N THR A 30 1.30 13.74 4.34
CA THR A 30 0.26 13.42 3.35
C THR A 30 0.58 12.13 2.62
N ILE A 31 1.83 11.92 2.18
CA ILE A 31 2.25 10.67 1.53
C ILE A 31 2.02 9.47 2.47
N THR A 32 2.42 9.58 3.73
CA THR A 32 2.24 8.52 4.74
C THR A 32 0.77 8.19 4.97
N ARG A 33 -0.10 9.21 5.09
CA ARG A 33 -1.54 9.02 5.25
C ARG A 33 -2.14 8.28 4.04
N LEU A 34 -1.80 8.72 2.83
CA LEU A 34 -2.30 8.10 1.59
C LEU A 34 -1.84 6.65 1.45
N LEU A 35 -0.59 6.35 1.82
CA LEU A 35 -0.04 5.00 1.82
C LEU A 35 -0.83 4.09 2.75
N ALA A 36 -1.11 4.54 3.98
CA ALA A 36 -1.90 3.80 4.95
C ALA A 36 -3.35 3.54 4.46
N GLU A 37 -4.00 4.55 3.87
CA GLU A 37 -5.34 4.41 3.29
C GLU A 37 -5.37 3.39 2.15
N ARG A 38 -4.35 3.37 1.29
CA ARG A 38 -4.27 2.45 0.16
C ARG A 38 -4.04 1.00 0.61
N ILE A 39 -3.18 0.79 1.61
CA ILE A 39 -2.95 -0.53 2.22
C ILE A 39 -4.24 -1.05 2.85
N GLU A 40 -4.95 -0.19 3.59
CA GLU A 40 -6.23 -0.57 4.22
C GLU A 40 -7.30 -0.92 3.18
N LEU A 41 -7.36 -0.20 2.07
CA LEU A 41 -8.26 -0.53 0.96
C LEU A 41 -7.92 -1.90 0.34
N MET A 42 -6.64 -2.17 0.09
CA MET A 42 -6.19 -3.46 -0.43
C MET A 42 -6.55 -4.60 0.52
N ARG A 43 -6.36 -4.42 1.83
CA ARG A 43 -6.76 -5.38 2.87
C ARG A 43 -8.25 -5.68 2.81
N ARG A 44 -9.11 -4.65 2.78
CA ARG A 44 -10.57 -4.83 2.68
C ARG A 44 -11.01 -5.55 1.40
N ILE A 45 -10.35 -5.28 0.28
CA ILE A 45 -10.63 -5.96 -0.99
C ILE A 45 -10.24 -7.45 -0.91
N GLN A 46 -9.07 -7.75 -0.34
CA GLN A 46 -8.62 -9.12 -0.11
C GLN A 46 -9.58 -9.86 0.83
N ASP A 47 -9.95 -9.28 1.96
CA ASP A 47 -10.88 -9.86 2.92
C ASP A 47 -12.25 -10.16 2.28
N ARG A 48 -12.77 -9.24 1.46
CA ARG A 48 -14.01 -9.45 0.70
C ARG A 48 -13.90 -10.54 -0.36
N THR A 49 -12.73 -10.67 -0.97
CA THR A 49 -12.47 -11.72 -1.98
C THR A 49 -12.40 -13.09 -1.31
N LEU A 50 -11.78 -13.17 -0.13
CA LEU A 50 -11.70 -14.38 0.68
C LEU A 50 -13.06 -14.78 1.26
N ALA A 51 -13.88 -13.81 1.71
CA ALA A 51 -15.21 -14.06 2.26
C ALA A 51 -16.25 -14.53 1.22
N LYS A 52 -15.99 -14.36 -0.08
CA LYS A 52 -16.84 -14.84 -1.18
C LYS A 52 -16.45 -16.24 -1.68
N LYS A 53 -15.43 -16.86 -1.08
CA LYS A 53 -14.87 -18.15 -1.47
C LYS A 53 -15.30 -19.23 -0.48
#